data_AF-A0A0L1KWE5-F1
#
_entry.id   AF-A0A0L1KWE5-F1
#
_cell.length_a   1.000
_cell.length_b   1.000
_cell.length_c   1.000
_cell.angle_alpha   90.00
_cell.angle_beta   90.00
_cell.angle_gamma   90.00
#
_symmetry.space_group_name_H-M   'P 1'
#
loop_
_entity.id
_entity.type
_entity.pdbx_description
1 polymer ?
#
loop_
_entity_poly.entity_id
_entity_poly.type
_entity_poly.pdbx_seq_one_letter_code
_entity_poly.pdbx_strand_id
1 'polypeptide(L)'
;MLALDVILLQELHVTEDKASRLAIPGFHCFAVARDAKRGGVAVFVRDALQYSLTSQSVSEVVEHTTVCVKVGAELSYFTSVYFPRGHKVSAAALSRLSYRYEFGHAPELYAKDVRVTYQGCNCYRSG
;
A
#
# COMPACT_ATOMS: atom_id res chain seq x y z
N MET A 1 -9.20 -20.88 -8.82
CA MET A 1 -9.25 -19.80 -7.81
C MET A 1 -7.89 -19.12 -7.81
N LEU A 2 -7.82 -17.81 -8.06
CA LEU A 2 -6.54 -17.09 -8.04
C LEU A 2 -6.01 -17.08 -6.60
N ALA A 3 -4.89 -17.77 -6.35
CA ALA A 3 -4.21 -17.71 -5.06
C ALA A 3 -3.44 -16.39 -4.98
N LEU A 4 -4.01 -15.39 -4.32
CA LEU A 4 -3.38 -14.08 -4.07
C LEU A 4 -2.80 -14.07 -2.66
N ASP A 5 -1.61 -13.49 -2.47
CA ASP A 5 -0.92 -13.48 -1.18
C ASP A 5 -0.89 -12.10 -0.55
N VAL A 6 -0.82 -11.06 -1.39
CA VAL A 6 -0.91 -9.66 -0.99
C VAL A 6 -1.85 -8.91 -1.93
N ILE A 7 -2.75 -8.11 -1.37
CA ILE A 7 -3.71 -7.28 -2.13
C ILE A 7 -3.50 -5.81 -1.74
N LEU A 8 -3.31 -4.95 -2.74
CA LEU A 8 -3.14 -3.51 -2.56
C LEU A 8 -4.36 -2.78 -3.10
N LEU A 9 -5.06 -2.06 -2.22
CA LEU A 9 -6.23 -1.26 -2.58
C LEU A 9 -5.94 0.24 -2.37
N GLN A 10 -6.41 1.06 -3.30
CA GLN A 10 -6.46 2.52 -3.21
C GLN A 10 -7.91 3.00 -3.42
N GLU A 11 -8.19 4.25 -3.09
CA GLU A 11 -9.53 4.86 -3.24
C GLU A 11 -10.62 4.06 -2.53
N LEU A 12 -10.35 3.62 -1.29
CA LEU A 12 -11.32 2.85 -0.49
C LEU A 12 -12.65 3.58 -0.29
N HIS A 13 -12.66 4.92 -0.28
CA HIS A 13 -13.84 5.77 -0.08
C HIS A 13 -14.61 5.44 1.20
N VAL A 14 -13.90 4.98 2.22
CA VAL A 14 -14.40 4.73 3.57
C VAL A 14 -13.92 5.82 4.53
N THR A 15 -14.57 5.93 5.68
CA THR A 15 -14.12 6.73 6.82
C THR A 15 -13.14 5.92 7.69
N GLU A 16 -12.44 6.58 8.61
CA GLU A 16 -11.45 5.92 9.47
C GLU A 16 -12.07 4.79 10.30
N ASP A 17 -13.24 5.04 10.90
CA ASP A 17 -14.00 4.04 11.67
C ASP A 17 -14.39 2.81 10.84
N LYS A 18 -14.61 3.00 9.53
CA LYS A 18 -14.97 1.92 8.60
C LYS A 18 -13.77 1.21 8.01
N ALA A 19 -12.62 1.87 7.89
CA ALA A 19 -11.38 1.27 7.41
C ALA A 19 -10.97 0.09 8.31
N SER A 20 -11.09 0.24 9.63
CA SER A 20 -10.82 -0.82 10.61
C SER A 20 -11.72 -2.07 10.47
N ARG A 21 -12.85 -1.94 9.78
CA ARG A 21 -13.85 -3.01 9.58
C ARG A 21 -13.67 -3.74 8.25
N LEU A 22 -12.74 -3.31 7.40
CA LEU A 22 -12.43 -4.00 6.16
C LEU A 22 -11.82 -5.36 6.46
N ALA A 23 -12.49 -6.41 6.01
CA ALA A 23 -12.07 -7.78 6.26
C ALA A 23 -12.25 -8.63 5.01
N ILE A 24 -11.23 -9.42 4.70
CA ILE A 24 -11.28 -10.50 3.72
C ILE A 24 -10.88 -11.77 4.47
N PRO A 25 -11.74 -12.81 4.54
CA PRO A 25 -11.40 -14.02 5.28
C PRO A 25 -10.06 -14.64 4.82
N GLY A 26 -9.20 -14.96 5.77
CA GLY A 26 -7.85 -15.50 5.52
C GLY A 26 -6.78 -14.44 5.22
N PHE A 27 -7.09 -13.15 5.40
CA PHE A 27 -6.17 -12.04 5.25
C PHE A 27 -6.24 -11.08 6.43
N HIS A 28 -5.08 -10.60 6.83
CA HIS A 28 -4.93 -9.47 7.74
C HIS A 28 -4.95 -8.17 6.95
N CYS A 29 -5.64 -7.15 7.46
CA CYS A 29 -5.80 -5.85 6.81
C CYS A 29 -5.05 -4.74 7.56
N PHE A 30 -4.20 -4.02 6.84
CA PHE A 30 -3.67 -2.73 7.26
C PHE A 30 -4.31 -1.65 6.39
N ALA A 31 -5.28 -0.92 6.94
CA ALA A 31 -5.98 0.13 6.21
C ALA A 31 -5.79 1.49 6.87
N VAL A 32 -5.76 2.53 6.05
CA VAL A 32 -5.92 3.91 6.47
C VAL A 32 -6.94 4.62 5.61
N ALA A 33 -7.69 5.52 6.22
CA ALA A 33 -8.59 6.43 5.53
C ALA A 33 -8.71 7.75 6.30
N ARG A 34 -9.13 8.80 5.60
CA ARG A 34 -9.53 10.08 6.22
C ARG A 34 -11.02 10.09 6.52
N ASP A 35 -11.43 10.89 7.50
CA ASP A 35 -12.84 11.14 7.83
C ASP A 35 -13.65 11.84 6.72
N ALA A 36 -13.03 12.21 5.61
CA ALA A 36 -13.65 12.92 4.50
C ALA A 36 -14.25 12.03 3.38
N LYS A 37 -14.31 10.71 3.54
CA LYS A 37 -14.83 9.74 2.53
C LYS A 37 -14.16 9.85 1.15
N ARG A 38 -12.91 10.28 1.08
CA ARG A 38 -12.10 10.36 -0.14
C ARG A 38 -10.74 9.74 0.11
N GLY A 39 -10.18 9.11 -0.92
CA GLY A 39 -8.95 8.33 -0.79
C GLY A 39 -9.15 7.05 0.00
N GLY A 40 -8.20 6.76 0.87
CA GLY A 40 -8.03 5.54 1.63
C GLY A 40 -7.15 4.54 0.88
N VAL A 41 -6.28 3.85 1.63
CA VAL A 41 -5.48 2.73 1.11
C VAL A 41 -5.53 1.56 2.07
N ALA A 42 -5.41 0.34 1.54
CA ALA A 42 -5.22 -0.86 2.34
C ALA A 42 -4.18 -1.79 1.73
N VAL A 43 -3.52 -2.55 2.61
CA VAL A 43 -2.71 -3.72 2.29
C VAL A 43 -3.34 -4.91 3.01
N PHE A 44 -3.75 -5.92 2.26
CA PHE A 44 -4.14 -7.22 2.81
C PHE A 44 -3.00 -8.21 2.62
N VAL A 45 -2.66 -8.95 3.66
CA VAL A 45 -1.65 -10.03 3.61
C VAL A 45 -2.30 -11.32 4.09
N ARG A 46 -2.09 -12.41 3.34
CA ARG A 46 -2.59 -13.74 3.71
C ARG A 46 -2.08 -14.13 5.11
N ASP A 47 -2.98 -14.62 5.97
CA ASP A 47 -2.67 -14.94 7.38
C ASP A 47 -1.59 -16.02 7.55
N ALA A 48 -1.39 -16.85 6.52
CA ALA A 48 -0.36 -17.90 6.51
C ALA A 48 1.07 -17.35 6.39
N LEU A 49 1.25 -16.06 6.07
CA LEU A 49 2.55 -15.42 5.89
C LEU A 49 2.99 -14.70 7.17
N GLN A 50 4.31 -14.57 7.35
CA GLN A 50 4.87 -13.69 8.37
C GLN A 50 4.91 -12.26 7.82
N TYR A 51 4.33 -11.31 8.55
CA TYR A 51 4.28 -9.91 8.13
C TYR A 51 4.45 -8.94 9.29
N SER A 52 4.84 -7.70 8.98
CA SER A 52 4.92 -6.59 9.94
C SER A 52 4.59 -5.27 9.27
N LEU A 53 3.82 -4.42 9.97
CA LEU A 53 3.60 -3.04 9.55
C LEU A 53 4.92 -2.27 9.68
N THR A 54 5.35 -1.63 8.60
CA THR A 54 6.64 -0.92 8.57
C THR A 54 6.48 0.59 8.59
N SER A 55 5.49 1.11 7.87
CA SER A 55 5.13 2.52 7.88
C SER A 55 3.68 2.73 7.49
N GLN A 56 3.09 3.77 8.03
CA GLN A 56 1.72 4.15 7.74
C GLN A 56 1.59 5.67 7.91
N SER A 57 0.88 6.33 7.00
CA SER A 57 0.64 7.77 7.09
C SER A 57 -0.65 8.16 6.40
N VAL A 58 -1.32 9.14 7.01
CA VAL A 58 -2.47 9.85 6.47
C VAL A 58 -2.14 11.33 6.48
N SER A 59 -2.12 11.96 5.31
CA SER A 59 -1.85 13.38 5.18
C SER A 59 -2.66 13.99 4.04
N GLU A 60 -2.67 15.32 3.96
CA GLU A 60 -3.30 16.04 2.84
C GLU A 60 -2.71 15.66 1.47
N VAL A 61 -1.42 15.34 1.43
CA VAL A 61 -0.65 15.14 0.19
C VAL A 61 -0.56 13.67 -0.20
N VAL A 62 -0.53 12.77 0.78
CA VAL A 62 -0.35 11.33 0.54
C VAL A 62 -0.96 10.50 1.66
N GLU A 63 -1.58 9.40 1.27
CA GLU A 63 -1.96 8.31 2.15
C GLU A 63 -1.17 7.08 1.75
N HIS A 64 -0.53 6.41 2.70
CA HIS A 64 0.16 5.17 2.40
C HIS A 64 0.13 4.19 3.58
N THR A 65 0.28 2.92 3.24
CA THR A 65 0.56 1.83 4.18
C THR A 65 1.58 0.91 3.53
N THR A 66 2.65 0.62 4.27
CA THR A 66 3.71 -0.29 3.85
C THR A 66 3.83 -1.45 4.83
N VAL A 67 3.86 -2.66 4.30
CA VAL A 67 3.99 -3.90 5.06
C VAL A 67 5.19 -4.67 4.54
N CYS A 68 6.01 -5.18 5.46
CA CYS A 68 7.05 -6.15 5.15
C CYS A 68 6.48 -7.56 5.31
N VAL A 69 6.74 -8.43 4.34
CA VAL A 69 6.34 -9.83 4.33
C VAL A 69 7.60 -10.67 4.18
N LYS A 70 7.75 -11.68 5.02
CA LYS A 70 8.86 -12.62 4.97
C LYS A 70 8.43 -13.92 4.29
N VAL A 71 9.17 -14.32 3.26
CA VAL A 71 8.99 -15.60 2.55
C VAL A 71 10.33 -16.34 2.55
N GLY A 72 10.41 -17.42 3.33
CA GLY A 72 11.69 -18.11 3.54
C GLY A 72 12.74 -17.18 4.17
N ALA A 73 13.83 -16.94 3.44
CA ALA A 73 14.91 -16.04 3.85
C ALA A 73 14.75 -14.60 3.30
N GLU A 74 13.79 -14.38 2.40
CA GLU A 74 13.60 -13.09 1.73
C GLU A 74 12.61 -12.18 2.46
N LEU A 75 12.88 -10.88 2.42
CA LEU A 75 11.97 -9.83 2.89
C LEU A 75 11.47 -9.04 1.69
N SER A 76 10.15 -8.97 1.52
CA SER A 76 9.48 -8.20 0.48
C SER A 76 8.64 -7.10 1.13
N TYR A 77 8.68 -5.89 0.57
CA TYR A 77 7.92 -4.76 1.09
C TYR A 77 6.86 -4.34 0.07
N PHE A 78 5.63 -4.14 0.56
CA PHE A 78 4.48 -3.79 -0.24
C PHE A 78 3.88 -2.49 0.27
N THR A 79 3.84 -1.48 -0.61
CA THR A 79 3.30 -0.16 -0.30
C THR A 79 2.04 0.08 -1.12
N SER A 80 0.89 0.25 -0.46
CA SER A 80 -0.27 0.89 -1.10
C SER A 80 -0.19 2.38 -0.85
N VAL A 81 -0.33 3.18 -1.92
CA VAL A 81 -0.21 4.64 -1.87
C VAL A 81 -1.29 5.32 -2.69
N TYR A 82 -1.89 6.36 -2.13
CA TYR A 82 -2.85 7.21 -2.81
C TYR A 82 -2.41 8.68 -2.74
N PHE A 83 -2.40 9.32 -3.91
CA PHE A 83 -2.11 10.76 -4.06
C PHE A 83 -3.39 11.47 -4.47
N PRO A 84 -3.94 12.36 -3.62
CA PRO A 84 -5.14 13.09 -3.97
C PRO A 84 -4.95 13.98 -5.20
N ARG A 85 -5.96 14.01 -6.08
CA ARG A 85 -5.93 14.87 -7.28
C ARG A 85 -5.80 16.34 -6.88
N GLY A 86 -4.98 17.08 -7.65
CA GLY A 86 -4.78 18.52 -7.45
C GLY A 86 -3.67 18.89 -6.47
N HIS A 87 -3.10 17.92 -5.74
CA HIS A 87 -1.94 18.16 -4.90
C HIS A 87 -0.65 17.90 -5.67
N LYS A 88 0.27 18.88 -5.66
CA LYS A 88 1.63 18.67 -6.17
C LYS A 88 2.36 17.75 -5.19
N VAL A 89 2.70 16.56 -5.64
CA VAL A 89 3.55 15.64 -4.87
C VAL A 89 4.98 16.15 -5.01
N SER A 90 5.61 16.54 -3.90
CA SER A 90 7.00 16.99 -3.92
C SER A 90 7.95 15.79 -4.08
N ALA A 91 9.12 16.03 -4.67
CA ALA A 91 10.19 15.02 -4.71
C ALA A 91 10.59 14.56 -3.31
N ALA A 92 10.46 15.42 -2.28
CA ALA A 92 10.68 15.04 -0.89
C ALA A 92 9.61 14.08 -0.36
N ALA A 93 8.34 14.25 -0.75
CA ALA A 93 7.27 13.32 -0.38
C ALA A 93 7.45 11.96 -1.06
N LEU A 94 7.83 11.94 -2.34
CA LEU A 94 8.23 10.71 -3.05
C LEU A 94 9.48 10.08 -2.43
N SER A 95 10.47 10.90 -2.08
CA SER A 95 11.70 10.45 -1.45
C SER A 95 11.43 9.81 -0.11
N ARG A 96 10.49 10.31 0.71
CA ARG A 96 10.11 9.64 1.97
C ARG A 96 9.45 8.27 1.78
N LEU A 97 8.78 8.06 0.65
CA LEU A 97 8.27 6.73 0.25
C LEU A 97 9.41 5.84 -0.26
N SER A 98 10.47 6.42 -0.85
CA SER A 98 11.63 5.70 -1.35
C SER A 98 12.79 5.56 -0.34
N TYR A 99 12.82 6.31 0.76
CA TYR A 99 13.95 6.40 1.70
C TYR A 99 14.14 5.14 2.56
N ARG A 100 13.35 4.09 2.32
CA ARG A 100 13.62 2.75 2.83
C ARG A 100 14.22 1.80 1.80
N TYR A 101 14.62 2.31 0.63
CA TYR A 101 15.25 1.56 -0.44
C TYR A 101 16.60 2.19 -0.84
N GLU A 102 17.65 1.86 -0.11
CA GLU A 102 18.99 1.84 -0.71
C GLU A 102 19.15 0.50 -1.43
N PHE A 103 18.69 0.41 -2.68
CA PHE A 103 19.26 -0.46 -3.73
C PHE A 103 18.59 -0.13 -5.08
N GLY A 104 19.13 0.88 -5.76
CA GLY A 104 19.49 0.82 -7.18
C GLY A 104 18.46 0.67 -8.29
N HIS A 105 17.18 0.39 -8.08
CA HIS A 105 16.22 0.24 -9.20
C HIS A 105 14.83 0.83 -8.88
N ALA A 106 14.23 1.43 -9.91
CA ALA A 106 12.84 1.91 -9.90
C ALA A 106 11.88 0.82 -9.39
N PRO A 107 10.74 1.17 -8.77
CA PRO A 107 9.85 0.19 -8.14
C PRO A 107 9.10 -0.62 -9.22
N GLU A 108 9.78 -1.58 -9.82
CA GLU A 108 9.15 -2.75 -10.42
C GLU A 108 9.00 -3.79 -9.31
N LEU A 109 7.76 -3.89 -8.80
CA LEU A 109 7.33 -4.87 -7.80
C LEU A 109 7.42 -6.30 -8.38
N TYR A 110 8.58 -6.92 -8.30
CA TYR A 110 8.73 -8.36 -8.50
C TYR A 110 9.20 -9.01 -7.20
N ALA A 111 8.25 -9.48 -6.40
CA ALA A 111 8.52 -10.52 -5.41
C ALA A 111 8.42 -11.86 -6.15
N LYS A 112 9.52 -12.64 -6.21
CA LYS A 112 9.58 -13.88 -7.01
C LYS A 112 8.60 -14.96 -6.56
N ASP A 113 8.09 -14.87 -5.33
CA ASP A 113 7.24 -15.90 -4.73
C ASP A 113 5.91 -15.38 -4.13
N VAL A 114 5.59 -14.09 -4.30
CA VAL A 114 4.35 -13.48 -3.77
C VAL A 114 3.49 -13.00 -4.94
N ARG A 115 2.28 -13.56 -5.06
CA ARG A 115 1.33 -13.10 -6.07
C ARG A 115 0.64 -11.82 -5.60
N VAL A 116 1.00 -10.71 -6.22
CA VAL A 116 0.46 -9.37 -5.95
C VAL A 116 -0.61 -9.03 -6.99
N THR A 117 -1.74 -8.49 -6.54
CA THR A 117 -2.67 -7.77 -7.43
C THR A 117 -2.69 -6.30 -7.06
N TYR A 118 -2.50 -5.46 -8.07
CA TYR A 118 -2.59 -4.00 -7.96
C TYR A 118 -3.85 -3.54 -8.70
N GLN A 119 -4.70 -2.76 -8.03
CA GLN A 119 -5.85 -2.12 -8.66
C GLN A 119 -5.75 -0.61 -8.47
N GLY A 120 -4.89 0.05 -9.25
CA GLY A 120 -4.74 1.50 -9.22
C GLY A 120 -5.21 2.18 -10.50
N CYS A 121 -5.90 3.32 -10.35
CA CYS A 121 -6.12 4.28 -11.43
C CYS A 121 -4.81 5.03 -11.71
N ASN A 122 -4.15 4.72 -12.82
CA ASN A 122 -2.99 5.48 -13.29
C ASN A 122 -3.39 6.93 -13.59
N CYS A 123 -2.98 7.86 -12.74
CA CYS A 123 -3.09 9.30 -12.96
C CYS A 123 -1.73 9.95 -12.73
N TYR A 124 -0.74 9.63 -13.58
CA TYR A 124 0.48 10.43 -13.70
C TYR A 124 0.52 11.05 -15.11
N ARG A 125 0.30 12.36 -15.18
CA ARG A 125 0.80 13.20 -16.29
C ARG A 125 1.89 14.09 -15.70
N SER A 126 3.13 13.81 -16.07
CA SER A 126 4.24 14.75 -15.92
C SER A 126 3.94 15.97 -16.79
N GLY A 127 3.79 17.14 -16.17
CA GLY A 127 3.86 18.43 -16.83
C GLY A 127 5.21 19.07 -16.57
#